data_AF-A0A0B7HNI8-F1
#
_entry.id   AF-A0A0B7HNI8-F1
#
_cell.length_a   1.000
_cell.length_b   1.000
_cell.length_c   1.000
_cell.angle_alpha   90.00
_cell.angle_beta   90.00
_cell.angle_gamma   90.00
#
_symmetry.space_group_name_H-M   'P 1'
#
loop_
_entity.id
_entity.type
_entity.pdbx_description
1 polymer ?
#
loop_
_entity_poly.entity_id
_entity_poly.type
_entity_poly.pdbx_seq_one_letter_code
_entity_poly.pdbx_strand_id
1 'polypeptide(L)'
;MANVSIGEGFTHLAPNMLFSGALMVFGWFIGLNGVILLAYIIAIPANEIVIPTILMLTVLVTGIDGYGAGSGVMFELESESQITTLLKAGGWTLLTAVNLMIFSLLHNPCSTTIYTIYKETKSVRWTIVASILPIILGFLLTFILTQLVRML
;
A
#
# COMPACT_ATOMS: atom_id res chain seq x y z
N MET A 1 12.28 -18.03 -5.57
CA MET A 1 11.05 -18.74 -5.19
C MET A 1 10.26 -17.85 -4.25
N ALA A 2 9.32 -17.07 -4.76
CA ALA A 2 8.34 -16.33 -3.94
C ALA A 2 7.12 -15.96 -4.80
N ASN A 3 6.55 -16.95 -5.52
CA ASN A 3 5.23 -16.78 -6.10
C ASN A 3 4.21 -17.07 -4.99
N VAL A 4 3.83 -16.04 -4.23
CA VAL A 4 2.77 -16.13 -3.22
C VAL A 4 1.45 -15.99 -3.94
N SER A 5 0.71 -17.09 -4.09
CA SER A 5 -0.68 -17.04 -4.53
C SER A 5 -1.54 -16.55 -3.37
N ILE A 6 -2.16 -15.38 -3.51
CA ILE A 6 -3.13 -14.93 -2.52
C ILE A 6 -4.40 -15.78 -2.70
N GLY A 7 -4.74 -16.58 -1.69
CA GLY A 7 -5.80 -17.60 -1.76
C GLY A 7 -7.17 -17.07 -2.20
N GLU A 8 -8.00 -17.96 -2.74
CA GLU A 8 -9.30 -17.68 -3.38
C GLU A 8 -10.31 -16.89 -2.51
N GLY A 9 -10.11 -16.80 -1.19
CA GLY A 9 -10.93 -15.91 -0.34
C GLY A 9 -10.66 -14.42 -0.59
N PHE A 10 -9.44 -14.06 -0.98
CA PHE A 10 -9.03 -12.65 -1.13
C PHE A 10 -9.46 -12.03 -2.46
N THR A 11 -9.59 -12.86 -3.51
CA THR A 11 -10.11 -12.45 -4.82
C THR A 11 -11.58 -12.01 -4.75
N HIS A 12 -12.34 -12.56 -3.79
CA HIS A 12 -13.71 -12.15 -3.50
C HIS A 12 -13.79 -11.01 -2.47
N LEU A 13 -12.88 -10.94 -1.48
CA LEU A 13 -12.92 -9.91 -0.43
C LEU A 13 -12.36 -8.55 -0.86
N ALA A 14 -11.30 -8.51 -1.68
CA ALA A 14 -10.64 -7.27 -2.07
C ALA A 14 -11.56 -6.32 -2.89
N PRO A 15 -12.34 -6.81 -3.87
CA PRO A 15 -13.34 -5.97 -4.53
C PRO A 15 -14.35 -5.45 -3.51
N ASN A 16 -14.94 -6.33 -2.69
CA ASN A 16 -16.02 -5.98 -1.78
C ASN A 16 -15.59 -4.97 -0.68
N MET A 17 -14.33 -5.03 -0.24
CA MET A 17 -13.77 -4.12 0.78
C MET A 17 -13.27 -2.79 0.20
N LEU A 18 -12.97 -2.73 -1.10
CA LEU A 18 -12.82 -1.49 -1.85
C LEU A 18 -14.18 -0.85 -2.13
N PHE A 19 -15.17 -1.64 -2.53
CA PHE A 19 -16.55 -1.21 -2.81
C PHE A 19 -17.35 -0.82 -1.54
N SER A 20 -16.90 -1.18 -0.33
CA SER A 20 -17.55 -0.78 0.94
C SER A 20 -17.37 0.70 1.29
N GLY A 21 -16.73 1.51 0.42
CA GLY A 21 -16.72 2.97 0.49
C GLY A 21 -15.78 3.57 1.54
N ALA A 22 -15.54 2.90 2.67
CA ALA A 22 -14.73 3.45 3.76
C ALA A 22 -13.27 3.70 3.33
N LEU A 23 -12.59 2.71 2.74
CA LEU A 23 -11.20 2.86 2.27
C LEU A 23 -11.07 3.84 1.09
N MET A 24 -12.10 3.94 0.24
CA MET A 24 -12.15 4.92 -0.84
C MET A 24 -12.29 6.36 -0.31
N VAL A 25 -13.14 6.58 0.70
CA VAL A 25 -13.33 7.90 1.33
C VAL A 25 -12.07 8.33 2.06
N PHE A 26 -11.47 7.46 2.88
CA PHE A 26 -10.21 7.78 3.57
C PHE A 26 -9.06 8.02 2.58
N GLY A 27 -8.94 7.20 1.54
CA GLY A 27 -7.94 7.37 0.50
C GLY A 27 -8.03 8.73 -0.19
N TRP A 28 -9.23 9.19 -0.51
CA TRP A 28 -9.43 10.50 -1.14
C TRP A 28 -8.93 11.67 -0.28
N PHE A 29 -9.16 11.64 1.03
CA PHE A 29 -8.70 12.70 1.94
C PHE A 29 -7.17 12.77 2.06
N ILE A 30 -6.49 11.64 1.86
CA ILE A 30 -5.04 11.47 2.05
C ILE A 30 -4.30 11.43 0.69
N GLY A 31 -5.04 11.43 -0.42
CA GLY A 31 -4.49 11.41 -1.79
C GLY A 31 -3.91 10.05 -2.19
N LEU A 32 -4.34 8.97 -1.51
CA LEU A 32 -3.99 7.58 -1.80
C LEU A 32 -5.22 6.81 -2.29
N ASN A 33 -5.04 5.78 -3.12
CA ASN A 33 -6.14 4.89 -3.51
C ASN A 33 -6.41 3.86 -2.38
N GLY A 34 -7.65 3.42 -2.20
CA GLY A 34 -7.99 2.34 -1.27
C GLY A 34 -7.20 1.06 -1.53
N VAL A 35 -6.79 0.82 -2.79
CA VAL A 35 -5.88 -0.28 -3.18
C VAL A 35 -4.52 -0.15 -2.50
N ILE A 36 -3.98 1.08 -2.42
CA ILE A 36 -2.68 1.36 -1.79
C ILE A 36 -2.79 1.13 -0.29
N LEU A 37 -3.84 1.63 0.35
CA LEU A 37 -4.07 1.42 1.79
C LEU A 37 -4.19 -0.07 2.13
N LEU A 38 -4.92 -0.84 1.32
CA LEU A 38 -5.03 -2.29 1.50
C LEU A 38 -3.69 -3.00 1.31
N ALA A 39 -2.90 -2.59 0.31
CA ALA A 39 -1.57 -3.16 0.08
C ALA A 39 -0.63 -2.94 1.28
N TYR A 40 -0.67 -1.77 1.93
CA TYR A 40 0.14 -1.53 3.14
C TYR A 40 -0.26 -2.39 4.32
N ILE A 41 -1.56 -2.68 4.49
CA ILE A 41 -2.03 -3.59 5.55
C ILE A 41 -1.50 -5.01 5.30
N ILE A 42 -1.48 -5.46 4.05
CA ILE A 42 -0.97 -6.79 3.68
C ILE A 42 0.57 -6.83 3.80
N ALA A 43 1.25 -5.71 3.53
CA ALA A 43 2.69 -5.61 3.49
C ALA A 43 3.36 -5.31 4.85
N ILE A 44 2.63 -5.37 5.97
CA ILE A 44 3.21 -5.30 7.33
C ILE A 44 4.42 -6.26 7.55
N PRO A 45 4.45 -7.49 6.97
CA PRO A 45 5.57 -8.40 7.15
C PRO A 45 6.89 -7.90 6.54
N ALA A 46 6.86 -7.19 5.42
CA ALA A 46 8.05 -6.75 4.68
C ALA A 46 7.76 -5.48 3.84
N ASN A 47 8.63 -4.47 3.93
CA ASN A 47 8.41 -3.18 3.25
C ASN A 47 8.60 -3.28 1.73
N GLU A 48 9.32 -4.31 1.28
CA GLU A 48 9.69 -4.55 -0.10
C GLU A 48 8.54 -5.17 -0.92
N ILE A 49 7.53 -5.76 -0.27
CA ILE A 49 6.38 -6.37 -0.96
C ILE A 49 5.23 -5.38 -1.20
N VAL A 50 5.33 -4.13 -0.71
CA VAL A 50 4.30 -3.10 -0.87
C VAL A 50 3.98 -2.84 -2.35
N ILE A 51 5.00 -2.50 -3.15
CA ILE A 51 4.80 -2.16 -4.57
C ILE A 51 4.24 -3.32 -5.38
N PRO A 52 4.81 -4.55 -5.30
CA PRO A 52 4.26 -5.66 -6.06
C PRO A 52 2.84 -6.05 -5.62
N THR A 53 2.49 -5.86 -4.34
CA THR A 53 1.12 -6.08 -3.85
C THR A 53 0.14 -5.03 -4.42
N ILE A 54 0.57 -3.76 -4.55
CA ILE A 54 -0.25 -2.73 -5.20
C ILE A 54 -0.50 -3.07 -6.68
N LEU A 55 0.53 -3.48 -7.41
CA LEU A 55 0.40 -3.86 -8.82
C LEU A 55 -0.54 -5.07 -8.97
N MET A 56 -0.37 -6.09 -8.12
CA MET A 56 -1.23 -7.27 -8.10
C MET A 56 -2.70 -6.92 -7.82
N LEU A 57 -2.96 -6.13 -6.78
CA LEU A 57 -4.33 -5.69 -6.46
C LEU A 57 -4.90 -4.77 -7.54
N THR A 58 -4.08 -3.94 -8.19
CA THR A 58 -4.51 -3.09 -9.31
C THR A 58 -5.00 -3.96 -10.46
N VAL A 59 -4.21 -4.97 -10.89
CA VAL A 59 -4.61 -5.91 -11.95
C VAL A 59 -5.90 -6.64 -11.59
N LEU A 60 -6.02 -7.10 -10.34
CA LEU A 60 -7.20 -7.82 -9.84
C LEU A 60 -8.46 -6.94 -9.88
N VAL A 61 -8.34 -5.65 -9.55
CA VAL A 61 -9.45 -4.69 -9.53
C VAL A 61 -9.81 -4.18 -10.92
N THR A 62 -8.81 -3.96 -11.78
CA THR A 62 -9.04 -3.46 -13.15
C THR A 62 -9.41 -4.57 -14.13
N GLY A 63 -9.21 -5.84 -13.78
CA GLY A 63 -9.51 -6.99 -14.64
C GLY A 63 -8.67 -7.02 -15.92
N ILE A 64 -7.47 -6.45 -15.89
CA ILE A 64 -6.61 -6.36 -17.08
C ILE A 64 -5.84 -7.68 -17.21
N ASP A 65 -6.34 -8.57 -18.05
CA ASP A 65 -5.66 -9.80 -18.41
C ASP A 65 -4.57 -9.52 -19.47
N GLY A 66 -3.34 -9.98 -19.24
CA GLY A 66 -2.23 -9.86 -20.21
C GLY A 66 -0.86 -9.45 -19.64
N TYR A 67 -0.77 -9.11 -18.35
CA TYR A 67 0.49 -8.70 -17.69
C TYR A 67 1.15 -9.81 -16.85
N GLY A 68 0.72 -11.07 -16.94
CA GLY A 68 1.36 -12.20 -16.25
C GLY A 68 0.52 -13.49 -16.13
N ALA A 69 1.09 -14.50 -15.46
CA ALA A 69 0.59 -15.90 -15.36
C ALA A 69 -0.64 -16.12 -14.44
N GLY A 70 -1.59 -15.18 -14.42
CA GLY A 70 -2.89 -15.34 -13.75
C GLY A 70 -3.15 -14.37 -12.59
N SER A 71 -4.43 -14.18 -12.28
CA SER A 71 -4.91 -13.33 -11.19
C SER A 71 -4.30 -13.74 -9.84
N GLY A 72 -3.72 -12.78 -9.09
CA GLY A 72 -3.25 -13.00 -7.71
C GLY A 72 -1.80 -13.46 -7.53
N VAL A 73 -0.94 -13.31 -8.55
CA VAL A 73 0.51 -13.61 -8.49
C VAL A 73 1.31 -12.31 -8.40
N MET A 74 2.33 -12.27 -7.54
CA MET A 74 3.27 -11.16 -7.43
C MET A 74 4.15 -11.11 -8.70
N PHE A 75 3.98 -10.07 -9.53
CA PHE A 75 4.72 -9.90 -10.77
C PHE A 75 5.87 -8.91 -10.62
N GLU A 76 6.99 -9.20 -11.29
CA GLU A 76 8.08 -8.27 -11.50
C GLU A 76 8.03 -7.83 -12.97
N LEU A 77 7.58 -6.60 -13.23
CA LEU A 77 7.48 -6.06 -14.58
C LEU A 77 8.87 -5.62 -15.04
N GLU A 78 9.41 -6.25 -16.09
CA GLU A 78 10.76 -5.97 -16.60
C GLU A 78 10.88 -4.66 -17.41
N SER A 79 9.76 -3.97 -17.67
CA SER A 79 9.71 -2.75 -18.48
C SER A 79 9.02 -1.57 -17.77
N GLU A 80 9.68 -0.41 -17.76
CA GLU A 80 9.15 0.85 -17.21
C GLU A 80 7.85 1.30 -17.92
N SER A 81 7.72 1.00 -19.21
CA SER A 81 6.54 1.36 -20.01
C SER A 81 5.31 0.54 -19.60
N GLN A 82 5.49 -0.74 -19.24
CA GLN A 82 4.42 -1.60 -18.73
C GLN A 82 3.97 -1.13 -17.33
N ILE A 83 4.92 -0.82 -16.44
CA ILE A 83 4.63 -0.28 -15.11
C ILE A 83 3.83 1.02 -15.23
N THR A 84 4.28 1.97 -16.05
CA THR A 84 3.60 3.26 -16.21
C THR A 84 2.17 3.10 -16.74
N THR A 85 1.96 2.19 -17.67
CA THR A 85 0.64 1.92 -18.25
C THR A 85 -0.31 1.33 -17.20
N LEU A 86 0.18 0.38 -16.41
CA LEU A 86 -0.61 -0.26 -15.35
C LEU A 86 -0.95 0.71 -14.21
N LEU A 87 0.02 1.53 -13.79
CA LEU A 87 -0.21 2.55 -12.75
C LEU A 87 -1.25 3.60 -13.21
N LYS A 88 -1.14 4.07 -14.46
CA LYS A 88 -2.14 4.98 -15.05
C LYS A 88 -3.52 4.32 -15.14
N ALA A 89 -3.60 3.06 -15.54
CA ALA A 89 -4.84 2.29 -15.57
C ALA A 89 -5.46 2.11 -14.16
N GLY A 90 -4.62 2.01 -13.12
CA GLY A 90 -5.02 2.01 -11.71
C GLY A 90 -5.39 3.38 -11.13
N GLY A 91 -5.45 4.44 -11.96
CA GLY A 91 -5.82 5.79 -11.55
C GLY A 91 -4.73 6.54 -10.77
N TRP A 92 -3.46 6.14 -10.90
CA TRP A 92 -2.37 6.83 -10.23
C TRP A 92 -2.14 8.21 -10.83
N THR A 93 -2.09 9.21 -9.94
CA THR A 93 -1.66 10.57 -10.26
C THR A 93 -0.25 10.81 -9.72
N LEU A 94 0.40 11.89 -10.15
CA LEU A 94 1.68 12.32 -9.55
C LEU A 94 1.53 12.55 -8.03
N LEU A 95 0.39 13.12 -7.60
CA LEU A 95 0.08 13.30 -6.18
C LEU A 95 0.05 11.96 -5.43
N THR A 96 -0.56 10.94 -6.03
CA THR A 96 -0.59 9.58 -5.45
C THR A 96 0.81 8.98 -5.33
N ALA A 97 1.66 9.16 -6.34
CA ALA A 97 3.03 8.65 -6.30
C ALA A 97 3.88 9.34 -5.21
N VAL A 98 3.76 10.67 -5.08
CA VAL A 98 4.47 11.43 -4.04
C VAL A 98 3.95 11.07 -2.65
N ASN A 99 2.64 10.98 -2.47
CA ASN A 99 2.06 10.55 -1.19
C ASN A 99 2.50 9.14 -0.81
N LEU A 100 2.59 8.21 -1.77
CA LEU A 100 3.08 6.86 -1.51
C LEU A 100 4.54 6.88 -1.07
N MET A 101 5.41 7.64 -1.75
CA MET A 101 6.81 7.75 -1.34
C MET A 101 6.96 8.28 0.10
N ILE A 102 6.22 9.33 0.45
CA ILE A 102 6.21 9.88 1.82
C ILE A 102 5.67 8.86 2.82
N PHE A 103 4.59 8.18 2.48
CA PHE A 103 3.97 7.19 3.35
C PHE A 103 4.89 5.98 3.58
N SER A 104 5.57 5.48 2.54
CA SER A 104 6.59 4.41 2.66
C SER A 104 7.71 4.77 3.64
N LEU A 105 8.18 6.00 3.61
CA LEU A 105 9.31 6.45 4.44
C LEU A 105 8.94 6.59 5.91
N LEU A 106 7.67 6.89 6.20
CA LEU A 106 7.25 7.30 7.54
C LEU A 106 6.31 6.31 8.23
N HIS A 107 5.45 5.59 7.52
CA HIS A 107 4.37 4.84 8.15
C HIS A 107 4.77 3.43 8.60
N ASN A 108 5.66 2.74 7.89
CA ASN A 108 5.72 1.27 7.93
C ASN A 108 6.93 0.72 8.70
N PRO A 109 6.87 0.63 10.05
CA PRO A 109 7.79 -0.23 10.78
C PRO A 109 7.42 -1.68 10.47
N CYS A 110 8.30 -2.39 9.76
CA CYS A 110 8.06 -3.79 9.48
C CYS A 110 8.08 -4.61 10.79
N SER A 111 7.39 -5.76 10.77
CA SER A 111 7.26 -6.63 11.95
C SER A 111 8.60 -6.95 12.64
N THR A 112 9.68 -7.06 11.87
CA THR A 112 11.05 -7.31 12.36
C THR A 112 11.62 -6.11 13.12
N THR A 113 11.35 -4.87 12.68
CA THR A 113 11.71 -3.65 13.41
C THR A 113 10.97 -3.55 14.73
N ILE A 114 9.65 -3.77 14.73
CA ILE A 114 8.82 -3.75 15.95
C ILE A 114 9.34 -4.79 16.95
N TYR A 115 9.61 -6.01 16.47
CA TYR A 115 10.15 -7.09 17.28
C TYR A 115 11.52 -6.74 17.88
N THR A 116 12.39 -6.11 17.09
CA THR A 116 13.72 -5.68 17.55
C THR A 116 13.61 -4.63 18.64
N ILE A 117 12.76 -3.61 18.46
CA ILE A 117 12.53 -2.57 19.48
C ILE A 117 12.05 -3.20 20.78
N TYR A 118 11.10 -4.12 20.72
CA TYR A 118 10.63 -4.82 21.92
C TYR A 118 11.73 -5.65 22.59
N LYS A 119 12.55 -6.35 21.81
CA LYS A 119 13.64 -7.18 22.35
C LYS A 119 14.70 -6.35 23.06
N GLU A 120 15.09 -5.22 22.48
CA GLU A 120 16.15 -4.33 23.00
C GLU A 120 15.66 -3.43 24.14
N THR A 121 14.41 -2.95 24.09
CA THR A 121 13.86 -2.08 25.15
C THR A 121 13.14 -2.83 26.26
N LYS A 122 12.70 -4.08 26.00
CA LYS A 122 11.84 -4.88 26.88
C LYS A 122 10.56 -4.15 27.33
N SER A 123 10.16 -3.09 26.64
CA SER A 123 9.08 -2.20 27.09
C SER A 123 7.99 -2.08 26.04
N VAL A 124 6.84 -2.67 26.34
CA VAL A 124 5.64 -2.62 25.49
C VAL A 124 5.18 -1.18 25.24
N ARG A 125 5.29 -0.29 26.25
CA ARG A 125 4.89 1.12 26.11
C ARG A 125 5.73 1.83 25.05
N TRP A 126 7.04 1.63 25.06
CA TRP A 126 7.94 2.26 24.10
C TRP A 126 7.86 1.62 22.72
N THR A 127 7.64 0.30 22.63
CA THR A 127 7.38 -0.37 21.35
C THR A 127 6.11 0.17 20.69
N ILE A 128 5.03 0.35 21.45
CA ILE A 128 3.77 0.90 20.93
C ILE A 128 3.98 2.33 20.44
N VAL A 129 4.62 3.19 21.24
CA VAL A 129 4.89 4.59 20.84
C VAL A 129 5.75 4.63 19.57
N ALA A 130 6.82 3.84 19.50
CA ALA A 130 7.71 3.78 18.34
C ALA A 130 7.03 3.21 17.09
N SER A 131 5.95 2.42 17.24
CA SER A 131 5.19 1.88 16.11
C SER A 131 4.05 2.82 15.67
N ILE A 132 3.41 3.52 16.60
CA ILE A 132 2.25 4.38 16.34
C ILE A 132 2.67 5.79 15.88
N LEU A 133 3.73 6.34 16.46
CA LEU A 133 4.21 7.68 16.11
C LEU A 133 4.50 7.84 14.61
N PRO A 134 5.23 6.91 13.95
CA PRO A 134 5.51 7.01 12.52
C PRO A 134 4.24 6.91 11.67
N ILE A 135 3.28 6.06 12.07
CA ILE A 135 1.98 5.93 11.43
C ILE A 135 1.23 7.26 11.43
N ILE A 136 1.13 7.92 12.57
CA ILE A 136 0.46 9.22 12.71
C ILE A 136 1.13 10.28 11.83
N LEU A 137 2.47 10.35 11.83
CA LEU A 137 3.22 11.29 11.02
C LEU A 137 3.02 11.06 9.51
N GLY A 138 3.04 9.79 9.08
CA GLY A 138 2.79 9.43 7.68
C GLY A 138 1.41 9.87 7.21
N PHE A 139 0.36 9.63 8.01
CA PHE A 139 -1.00 10.09 7.71
C PHE A 139 -1.12 11.62 7.71
N LEU A 140 -0.54 12.30 8.69
CA LEU A 140 -0.60 13.75 8.77
C LEU A 140 0.07 14.42 7.57
N LEU A 141 1.27 13.98 7.18
CA LEU A 141 2.01 14.62 6.08
C LEU A 141 1.36 14.39 4.72
N THR A 142 0.88 13.17 4.45
CA THR A 142 0.15 12.86 3.21
C THR A 142 -1.19 13.58 3.13
N PHE A 143 -1.89 13.73 4.26
CA PHE A 143 -3.09 14.56 4.36
C PHE A 143 -2.77 16.03 4.07
N ILE A 144 -1.79 16.63 4.75
CA ILE A 144 -1.40 18.03 4.55
C ILE A 144 -1.01 18.28 3.09
N LEU A 145 -0.15 17.42 2.51
CA LEU A 145 0.27 17.56 1.12
C LEU A 145 -0.92 17.51 0.16
N THR A 146 -1.84 16.58 0.36
CA THR A 146 -3.05 16.46 -0.45
C THR A 146 -3.96 17.69 -0.35
N GLN A 147 -4.13 18.24 0.85
CA GLN A 147 -4.92 19.47 1.02
C GLN A 147 -4.25 20.67 0.37
N LEU A 148 -2.93 20.84 0.54
CA LEU A 148 -2.17 21.93 -0.09
C LEU A 148 -2.28 21.88 -1.62
N VAL A 149 -2.13 20.71 -2.22
CA VAL A 149 -2.22 20.54 -3.68
C VAL A 149 -3.64 20.78 -4.19
N ARG A 150 -4.68 20.47 -3.41
CA ARG A 150 -6.08 20.77 -3.76
C ARG A 150 -6.45 22.25 -3.61
N MET A 151 -5.74 22.98 -2.76
CA MET A 151 -5.93 24.43 -2.56
C MET A 151 -5.21 25.28 -3.62
N LEU A 152 -4.26 24.68 -4.34
CA LEU A 152 -3.50 25.31 -5.43
C LEU A 152 -4.24 25.13 -6.77
#